data_AF-A0A1T4ZH25-F1
#
_entry.id   AF-A0A1T4ZH25-F1
#
_cell.length_a   1.000
_cell.length_b   1.000
_cell.length_c   1.000
_cell.angle_alpha   90.00
_cell.angle_beta   90.00
_cell.angle_gamma   90.00
#
_symmetry.space_group_name_H-M   'P 1'
#
loop_
_entity.id
_entity.type
_entity.pdbx_description
1 polymer ?
#
loop_
_entity_poly.entity_id
_entity_poly.type
_entity_poly.pdbx_seq_one_letter_code
_entity_poly.pdbx_strand_id
1 'polypeptide(L)'
;MKSQQMITFFSEIVTQKPELFSAEVLNDLTRLEMVLDNSETESDSDRIESISEAIIEFCDVNPQINSKLTEIASEPELNAAENLEENQIQILSDSVKKVLDSHFLNRSNV
;
A
#
# COMPACT_ATOMS: atom_id res chain seq x y z
N MET A 1 2.38 14.81 3.07
CA MET A 1 3.25 13.81 2.40
C MET A 1 2.97 13.87 0.91
N LYS A 2 3.98 13.76 0.03
CA LYS A 2 3.74 13.71 -1.43
C LYS A 2 3.16 12.34 -1.82
N SER A 3 2.36 12.27 -2.89
CA SER A 3 1.72 11.03 -3.36
C SER A 3 2.71 9.89 -3.62
N GLN A 4 3.84 10.15 -4.28
CA GLN A 4 4.86 9.11 -4.50
C GLN A 4 5.48 8.59 -3.19
N GLN A 5 5.76 9.48 -2.23
CA GLN A 5 6.28 9.06 -0.92
C GLN A 5 5.26 8.21 -0.15
N MET A 6 3.98 8.56 -0.26
CA MET A 6 2.89 7.79 0.33
C MET A 6 2.85 6.37 -0.23
N ILE A 7 2.93 6.22 -1.56
CA ILE A 7 2.97 4.92 -2.23
C ILE A 7 4.17 4.11 -1.76
N THR A 8 5.35 4.72 -1.70
CA THR A 8 6.58 4.04 -1.23
C THR A 8 6.49 3.58 0.21
N PHE A 9 6.12 4.44 1.15
CA PHE A 9 6.05 4.07 2.56
C PHE A 9 4.96 3.04 2.81
N PHE A 10 3.82 3.16 2.11
CA PHE A 10 2.76 2.16 2.21
C PHE A 10 3.21 0.81 1.64
N SER A 11 3.89 0.80 0.49
CA SER A 11 4.50 -0.41 -0.09
C SER A 11 5.45 -1.10 0.90
N GLU A 12 6.26 -0.32 1.61
CA GLU A 12 7.15 -0.83 2.65
C GLU A 12 6.39 -1.47 3.81
N ILE A 13 5.28 -0.86 4.26
CA ILE A 13 4.42 -1.45 5.30
C ILE A 13 3.83 -2.78 4.85
N VAL A 14 3.25 -2.83 3.64
CA VAL A 14 2.65 -4.07 3.10
C VAL A 14 3.71 -5.17 2.99
N THR A 15 4.92 -4.80 2.57
CA THR A 15 6.02 -5.74 2.34
C THR A 15 6.65 -6.25 3.65
N GLN A 16 6.93 -5.35 4.58
CA GLN A 16 7.72 -5.64 5.78
C GLN A 16 6.88 -5.99 7.00
N LYS A 17 5.61 -5.57 7.04
CA LYS A 17 4.70 -5.78 8.16
C LYS A 17 3.35 -6.39 7.72
N PRO A 18 3.35 -7.50 6.96
CA PRO A 18 2.12 -8.14 6.49
C PRO A 18 1.20 -8.60 7.64
N GLU A 19 1.74 -8.81 8.84
CA GLU A 19 0.98 -9.16 10.05
C GLU A 19 0.01 -8.08 10.51
N LEU A 20 0.14 -6.82 10.05
CA LEU A 20 -0.81 -5.75 10.36
C LEU A 20 -2.12 -5.86 9.57
N PHE A 21 -2.16 -6.71 8.53
CA PHE A 21 -3.31 -6.88 7.65
C PHE A 21 -4.18 -8.03 8.16
N SER A 22 -4.92 -7.76 9.24
CA SER A 22 -5.89 -8.71 9.81
C SER A 22 -7.06 -9.00 8.86
N ALA A 23 -7.86 -10.02 9.17
CA ALA A 23 -9.03 -10.39 8.37
C ALA A 23 -10.00 -9.24 8.06
N GLU A 24 -10.12 -8.26 8.96
CA GLU A 24 -10.97 -7.08 8.78
C GLU A 24 -10.32 -6.09 7.80
N VAL A 25 -9.02 -5.83 7.98
CA VAL A 25 -8.20 -4.94 7.14
C VAL A 25 -8.09 -5.45 5.70
N LEU A 26 -8.10 -6.76 5.49
CA LEU A 26 -7.97 -7.36 4.16
C LEU A 26 -9.13 -7.04 3.23
N ASN A 27 -10.35 -6.83 3.73
CA ASN A 27 -11.48 -6.42 2.89
C ASN A 27 -11.24 -5.02 2.29
N ASP A 28 -10.69 -4.11 3.09
CA ASP A 28 -10.31 -2.78 2.62
C ASP A 28 -9.10 -2.85 1.68
N LEU A 29 -8.18 -3.80 1.93
CA LEU A 29 -7.02 -4.02 1.08
C LEU A 29 -7.42 -4.53 -0.32
N THR A 30 -8.46 -5.36 -0.43
CA THR A 30 -9.03 -5.78 -1.73
C THR A 30 -9.58 -4.59 -2.52
N ARG A 31 -10.14 -3.57 -1.86
CA ARG A 31 -10.54 -2.34 -2.56
C ARG A 31 -9.35 -1.59 -3.14
N LEU A 32 -8.25 -1.52 -2.40
CA LEU A 32 -7.00 -0.92 -2.88
C LEU A 32 -6.40 -1.71 -4.06
N GLU A 33 -6.43 -3.06 -4.01
CA GLU A 33 -6.02 -3.92 -5.12
C GLU A 33 -6.80 -3.61 -6.41
N MET A 34 -8.13 -3.45 -6.32
CA MET A 34 -8.94 -3.09 -7.50
C MET A 34 -8.54 -1.74 -8.09
N VAL A 35 -8.17 -0.75 -7.27
CA VAL A 35 -7.67 0.54 -7.78
C VAL A 35 -6.32 0.36 -8.47
N LEU A 36 -5.41 -0.42 -7.86
CA LEU A 36 -4.11 -0.73 -8.44
C LEU A 36 -4.25 -1.37 -9.83
N ASP A 37 -5.12 -2.37 -9.97
CA ASP A 37 -5.37 -3.06 -11.24
C ASP A 37 -6.04 -2.15 -12.29
N ASN A 38 -7.03 -1.35 -11.89
CA ASN A 38 -7.73 -0.44 -12.83
C ASN A 38 -6.83 0.70 -13.32
N SER A 39 -5.88 1.13 -12.50
CA SER A 39 -4.97 2.23 -12.79
C SER A 39 -3.87 1.89 -13.82
N GLU A 40 -3.73 0.62 -14.24
CA GLU A 40 -2.70 0.20 -15.21
C GLU A 40 -2.82 0.87 -16.58
N THR A 41 -4.02 1.33 -16.93
CA THR A 41 -4.30 2.00 -18.21
C THR A 41 -4.23 3.53 -18.14
N GLU A 42 -4.04 4.08 -16.93
CA GLU A 42 -3.96 5.51 -16.68
C GLU A 42 -2.59 6.08 -17.07
N SER A 43 -2.49 7.40 -17.21
CA SER A 43 -1.20 8.06 -17.30
C SER A 43 -0.45 7.94 -15.97
N ASP A 44 0.89 7.97 -15.97
CA ASP A 44 1.67 7.82 -14.73
C ASP A 44 1.26 8.85 -13.65
N SER A 45 0.92 10.07 -14.06
CA SER A 45 0.49 11.12 -13.12
C SER A 45 -0.86 10.80 -12.49
N ASP A 46 -1.85 10.43 -13.31
CA ASP A 46 -3.19 10.09 -12.85
C ASP A 46 -3.16 8.83 -11.98
N ARG A 47 -2.36 7.84 -12.38
CA ARG A 47 -2.13 6.60 -11.65
C ARG A 47 -1.60 6.86 -10.24
N ILE A 48 -0.59 7.73 -10.11
CA ILE A 48 -0.02 8.11 -8.81
C ILE A 48 -1.09 8.79 -7.94
N GLU A 49 -1.90 9.67 -8.52
CA GLU A 49 -2.97 10.37 -7.81
C GLU A 49 -4.03 9.39 -7.31
N SER A 50 -4.63 8.61 -8.21
CA SER A 50 -5.64 7.57 -7.92
C SER A 50 -5.20 6.61 -6.82
N ILE A 51 -3.98 6.07 -6.90
CA ILE A 51 -3.45 5.14 -5.90
C ILE A 51 -3.23 5.86 -4.57
N SER A 52 -2.69 7.08 -4.58
CA SER A 52 -2.46 7.83 -3.36
C SER A 52 -3.77 8.17 -2.63
N GLU A 53 -4.81 8.54 -3.36
CA GLU A 53 -6.15 8.75 -2.78
C GLU A 53 -6.70 7.46 -2.17
N ALA A 54 -6.58 6.33 -2.88
CA ALA A 54 -7.02 5.05 -2.35
C ALA A 54 -6.24 4.63 -1.08
N ILE A 55 -4.94 4.93 -1.00
CA ILE A 55 -4.13 4.70 0.22
C ILE A 55 -4.63 5.60 1.38
N ILE A 56 -4.99 6.86 1.10
CA ILE A 56 -5.57 7.76 2.12
C ILE A 56 -6.88 7.19 2.63
N GLU A 57 -7.81 6.85 1.74
CA GLU A 57 -9.11 6.27 2.12
C GLU A 57 -8.94 4.99 2.94
N PHE A 58 -8.00 4.12 2.53
CA PHE A 58 -7.66 2.91 3.27
C PHE A 58 -7.14 3.22 4.67
N CYS A 59 -6.22 4.19 4.80
CA CYS A 59 -5.64 4.57 6.09
C CYS A 59 -6.65 5.24 7.03
N ASP A 60 -7.62 5.98 6.48
CA ASP A 60 -8.66 6.64 7.27
C ASP A 60 -9.56 5.65 8.03
N VAL A 61 -9.80 4.47 7.44
CA VAL A 61 -10.55 3.39 8.09
C VAL A 61 -9.66 2.38 8.81
N ASN A 62 -8.34 2.44 8.60
CA ASN A 62 -7.33 1.56 9.22
C ASN A 62 -6.30 2.35 10.05
N PRO A 63 -6.67 2.85 11.25
CA PRO A 63 -5.85 3.79 12.02
C PRO A 63 -4.50 3.22 12.48
N GLN A 64 -4.38 1.91 12.68
CA GLN A 64 -3.10 1.27 13.02
C GLN A 64 -2.10 1.36 11.86
N ILE A 65 -2.56 1.18 10.62
CA ILE A 65 -1.72 1.32 9.44
C ILE A 65 -1.35 2.79 9.24
N ASN A 66 -2.31 3.71 9.40
CA ASN A 66 -2.06 5.15 9.32
C ASN A 66 -1.00 5.62 10.34
N SER A 67 -1.07 5.11 11.58
CA SER A 67 -0.07 5.41 12.60
C SER A 67 1.32 4.93 12.18
N LYS A 68 1.43 3.73 11.60
CA LYS A 68 2.72 3.20 11.13
C LYS A 68 3.24 3.97 9.91
N LEU A 69 2.35 4.38 9.01
CA LEU A 69 2.69 5.23 7.87
C LEU A 69 3.25 6.58 8.31
N THR A 70 2.64 7.20 9.32
CA THR A 70 3.10 8.47 9.90
C THR A 70 4.44 8.32 10.63
N GLU A 71 4.64 7.21 11.34
CA GLU A 71 5.91 6.87 12.00
C GLU A 71 7.06 6.79 10.99
N ILE A 72 6.89 5.99 9.93
CA ILE A 72 7.87 5.85 8.84
C ILE A 72 8.11 7.19 8.15
N ALA A 73 7.04 7.95 7.86
CA ALA A 73 7.14 9.27 7.26
C ALA A 73 7.83 10.30 8.16
N SER A 74 8.02 10.03 9.45
CA SER A 74 8.75 10.88 10.38
C SER A 74 10.23 10.50 10.49
N GLU A 75 10.65 9.39 9.85
CA GLU A 75 12.04 8.94 9.86
C GLU A 75 12.90 9.77 8.88
N PRO A 76 13.99 10.40 9.34
CA PRO A 76 14.81 11.27 8.49
C PRO A 76 15.52 10.54 7.35
N GLU A 77 15.88 9.28 7.57
CA GLU A 77 16.68 8.46 6.64
C GLU A 77 15.88 8.06 5.39
N LEU A 78 14.57 7.82 5.55
CA LEU A 78 13.66 7.46 4.46
C LEU A 78 13.12 8.70 3.72
N ASN A 79 13.04 9.85 4.39
CA ASN A 79 12.69 11.12 3.73
C ASN A 79 13.81 11.68 2.83
N ALA A 80 15.06 11.29 3.07
CA ALA A 80 16.21 11.70 2.28
C ALA A 80 16.39 10.90 0.97
N ALA A 81 15.65 9.80 0.79
CA ALA A 81 15.64 9.03 -0.43
C ALA A 81 14.91 9.81 -1.55
N GLU A 82 15.60 10.77 -2.17
CA GLU A 82 15.14 11.50 -3.36
C GLU A 82 15.01 10.59 -4.60
N ASN A 83 15.52 9.36 -4.55
CA ASN A 83 15.38 8.34 -5.59
C ASN A 83 14.23 7.39 -5.23
N LEU A 84 13.00 7.89 -5.32
CA LEU A 84 11.81 7.04 -5.34
C LEU A 84 11.90 6.21 -6.63
N GLU A 85 12.26 4.93 -6.51
CA GLU A 85 12.52 4.06 -7.65
C GLU A 85 11.31 4.03 -8.61
N GLU A 86 11.56 3.96 -9.93
CA GLU A 86 10.51 4.02 -10.97
C GLU A 86 9.50 2.86 -10.92
N ASN A 87 9.60 1.93 -9.96
CA ASN A 87 8.79 0.72 -9.89
C ASN A 87 7.92 0.58 -8.62
N GLN A 88 7.77 1.65 -7.83
CA GLN A 88 7.11 1.57 -6.52
C GLN A 88 5.64 1.12 -6.60
N ILE A 89 4.92 1.47 -7.67
CA ILE A 89 3.55 1.02 -7.86
C ILE A 89 3.49 -0.48 -8.15
N GLN A 90 4.42 -1.03 -8.93
CA GLN A 90 4.47 -2.47 -9.18
C GLN A 90 4.80 -3.23 -7.90
N ILE A 91 5.78 -2.74 -7.13
CA ILE A 91 6.15 -3.35 -5.84
C ILE A 91 4.93 -3.35 -4.91
N LEU A 92 4.18 -2.23 -4.86
CA LEU A 92 2.96 -2.16 -4.08
C LEU A 92 1.91 -3.19 -4.56
N SER A 93 1.68 -3.27 -5.87
CA SER A 93 0.73 -4.25 -6.46
C SER A 93 1.10 -5.68 -6.12
N ASP A 94 2.37 -6.06 -6.32
CA ASP A 94 2.87 -7.40 -6.03
C ASP A 94 2.76 -7.75 -4.53
N SER A 95 3.11 -6.79 -3.67
CA SER A 95 3.04 -6.97 -2.21
C SER A 95 1.59 -7.09 -1.72
N VAL A 96 0.66 -6.28 -2.23
CA VAL A 96 -0.77 -6.37 -1.91
C VAL A 96 -1.33 -7.73 -2.31
N LYS A 97 -1.07 -8.17 -3.55
CA LYS A 97 -1.50 -9.49 -4.05
C LYS A 97 -0.96 -10.62 -3.17
N LYS A 98 0.32 -10.56 -2.82
CA LYS A 98 0.95 -11.55 -1.94
C LYS A 98 0.29 -11.64 -0.55
N VAL A 99 -0.05 -10.50 0.04
CA VAL A 99 -0.74 -10.45 1.35
C VAL A 99 -2.13 -11.06 1.25
N LEU A 100 -2.90 -10.69 0.22
CA LEU A 100 -4.23 -11.24 -0.04
C LEU A 100 -4.17 -12.77 -0.27
N ASP A 101 -3.31 -13.23 -1.18
CA ASP A 101 -3.13 -14.65 -1.52
C ASP A 101 -2.74 -15.49 -0.30
N SER A 102 -1.79 -15.01 0.50
CA SER A 102 -1.32 -15.70 1.71
C SER A 102 -2.48 -15.93 2.69
N HIS A 103 -3.44 -15.02 2.74
CA HIS A 103 -4.59 -15.14 3.62
C HIS A 103 -5.71 -16.02 3.02
N PHE A 104 -5.95 -15.96 1.72
CA PHE A 104 -6.92 -16.84 1.04
C PHE A 104 -6.49 -18.31 1.04
N LEU A 105 -5.19 -18.58 0.88
CA LEU A 105 -4.63 -19.93 0.98
C LEU A 105 -4.75 -20.49 2.40
N ASN A 106 -4.53 -19.66 3.43
CA ASN A 106 -4.66 -20.07 4.83
C ASN A 106 -6.13 -20.34 5.24
N ARG A 107 -7.12 -19.67 4.62
CA ARG A 107 -8.55 -19.97 4.85
C ARG A 107 -9.01 -21.31 4.23
N SER A 108 -8.27 -21.87 3.28
CA SER A 108 -8.64 -23.13 2.61
C SER A 108 -8.20 -24.39 3.37
N ASN A 109 -7.47 -24.24 4.49
CA ASN A 109 -6.95 -25.34 5.31
C ASN A 109 -7.68 -25.51 6.65
N VAL A 110 -8.89 -24.97 6.81
CA VAL A 110 -9.73 -25.13 8.01
C VAL A 110 -11.04 -25.83 7.66
#